data_AF-A0A7N4UZZ7-F1
#
_entry.id   AF-A0A7N4UZZ7-F1
#
_cell.length_a   1.000
_cell.length_b   1.000
_cell.length_c   1.000
_cell.angle_alpha   90.00
_cell.angle_beta   90.00
_cell.angle_gamma   90.00
#
_symmetry.space_group_name_H-M   'P 1'
#
loop_
_entity.id
_entity.type
_entity.pdbx_description
1 polymer ?
#
loop_
_entity_poly.entity_id
_entity_poly.type
_entity_poly.pdbx_seq_one_letter_code
_entity_poly.pdbx_strand_id
1 'polypeptide(L)'
;MQFSIRRPKLPSSETHPEENMYKKLDVSTWLNHLNESGQVEEEYKLRKAIFFGGIDVSIRGEVWPFLLRYYSHESTSEEREALRAQKRREYSEIQQKRLSMTPEEQREFWRHVQFTVDKDVVRTDRSNQFFRGEDNPNVESMRRILLNYAVYNPTIGYSQGMSDLVAPILAEVLDESDTFWCFVGLMQNTIFVSSPRDEDMEKQLLYLRELLRLTHLRFYQHLVSLGEDGLQMLFCHRWILLCFKREFPDAEALRMWEACWAHYQQKEK
;
A
#
# COMPACT_ATOMS: atom_id res chain seq x y z
N MET A 1 15.18 20.57 -9.30
CA MET A 1 15.71 19.44 -10.10
C MET A 1 14.53 18.56 -10.49
N GLN A 2 14.21 18.47 -11.78
CA GLN A 2 13.30 17.43 -12.27
C GLN A 2 14.10 16.14 -12.34
N PHE A 3 13.84 15.19 -11.44
CA PHE A 3 14.33 13.83 -11.66
C PHE A 3 13.68 13.33 -12.96
N SER A 4 14.47 13.22 -14.02
CA SER A 4 14.01 12.61 -15.26
C SER A 4 13.83 11.12 -14.96
N ILE A 5 12.58 10.65 -14.85
CA ILE A 5 12.28 9.23 -14.90
C ILE A 5 12.70 8.75 -16.29
N ARG A 6 13.93 8.24 -16.39
CA ARG A 6 14.40 7.51 -17.56
C ARG A 6 13.62 6.21 -17.57
N ARG A 7 12.74 6.04 -18.57
CA ARG A 7 12.16 4.74 -18.90
C ARG A 7 13.12 4.07 -19.89
N PRO A 8 14.08 3.24 -19.44
CA PRO A 8 14.88 2.48 -20.38
C PRO A 8 13.93 1.60 -21.19
N LYS A 9 13.99 1.70 -22.52
CA LYS A 9 13.36 0.70 -23.37
C LYS A 9 14.24 -0.53 -23.29
N LEU A 10 13.81 -1.51 -22.51
CA LEU A 10 14.48 -2.80 -22.46
C LEU A 10 14.27 -3.51 -23.81
N PRO A 11 15.32 -4.16 -24.36
CA PRO A 11 15.13 -5.01 -25.53
C PRO A 11 14.21 -6.18 -25.18
N SER A 12 13.50 -6.74 -26.17
CA SER A 12 12.58 -7.87 -25.94
C SER A 12 13.24 -9.11 -25.33
N SER A 13 14.57 -9.24 -25.48
CA SER A 13 15.38 -10.29 -24.84
C SER A 13 15.52 -10.14 -23.32
N GLU A 14 15.30 -8.94 -22.79
CA GLU A 14 15.39 -8.62 -21.36
C GLU A 14 14.00 -8.43 -20.72
N THR A 15 12.93 -8.43 -21.52
CA THR A 15 11.56 -8.40 -21.01
C THR A 15 11.06 -9.81 -20.70
N HIS A 16 10.11 -9.93 -19.77
CA HIS A 16 9.43 -11.20 -19.54
C HIS A 16 8.75 -11.67 -20.85
N PRO A 17 8.69 -13.00 -21.15
CA PRO A 17 8.06 -13.50 -22.38
C PRO A 17 6.61 -13.06 -22.58
N GLU A 18 5.94 -12.74 -21.47
CA GLU A 18 4.53 -12.33 -21.43
C GLU A 18 4.32 -10.82 -21.29
N GLU A 19 5.41 -10.05 -21.35
CA GLU A 19 5.36 -8.60 -21.36
C GLU A 19 4.52 -8.12 -22.57
N ASN A 20 3.56 -7.23 -22.33
CA ASN A 20 2.60 -6.72 -23.33
C ASN A 20 1.56 -7.74 -23.87
N MET A 21 1.49 -8.96 -23.33
CA MET A 21 0.42 -9.91 -23.71
C MET A 21 -0.93 -9.60 -23.04
N TYR A 22 -0.92 -8.80 -21.98
CA TYR A 22 -2.10 -8.51 -21.16
C TYR A 22 -2.55 -7.06 -21.33
N LYS A 23 -3.86 -6.87 -21.50
CA LYS A 23 -4.50 -5.56 -21.38
C LYS A 23 -4.79 -5.26 -19.91
N LYS A 24 -5.06 -3.99 -19.60
CA LYS A 24 -5.58 -3.61 -18.29
C LYS A 24 -6.86 -4.40 -17.98
N LEU A 25 -6.98 -4.86 -16.74
CA LEU A 25 -8.19 -5.48 -16.23
C LEU A 25 -9.29 -4.42 -16.18
N ASP A 26 -10.29 -4.55 -17.06
CA ASP A 26 -11.48 -3.70 -17.08
C ASP A 26 -12.68 -4.38 -16.43
N VAL A 27 -13.80 -3.66 -16.33
CA VAL A 27 -15.04 -4.17 -15.73
C VAL A 27 -15.47 -5.51 -16.36
N SER A 28 -15.42 -5.61 -17.69
CA SER A 28 -15.89 -6.81 -18.40
C SER A 28 -15.02 -8.03 -18.09
N THR A 29 -13.70 -7.83 -18.08
CA THR A 29 -12.73 -8.88 -17.79
C THR A 29 -12.80 -9.29 -16.33
N TRP A 30 -12.98 -8.33 -15.42
CA TRP A 30 -13.18 -8.59 -14.00
C TRP A 30 -14.43 -9.44 -13.75
N LEU A 31 -15.57 -9.10 -14.34
CA LEU A 31 -16.81 -9.87 -14.19
C LEU A 31 -16.68 -11.30 -14.73
N ASN A 32 -15.89 -11.52 -15.79
CA ASN A 32 -15.63 -12.86 -16.31
C ASN A 32 -14.77 -13.73 -15.37
N HIS A 33 -14.07 -13.13 -14.41
CA HIS A 33 -13.37 -13.86 -13.35
C HIS A 33 -14.28 -14.22 -12.18
N LEU A 34 -15.54 -13.78 -12.16
CA LEU A 34 -16.48 -14.08 -11.09
C LEU A 34 -17.49 -15.14 -11.53
N ASN A 35 -17.75 -16.11 -10.66
CA ASN A 35 -18.87 -17.03 -10.87
C ASN A 35 -20.21 -16.41 -10.46
N GLU A 36 -21.31 -17.15 -10.62
CA GLU A 36 -22.66 -16.68 -10.29
C GLU A 36 -22.82 -16.26 -8.82
N SER A 37 -22.04 -16.86 -7.91
CA SER A 37 -22.01 -16.54 -6.49
C SER A 37 -21.09 -15.35 -6.16
N GLY A 38 -20.35 -14.82 -7.15
CA GLY A 38 -19.37 -13.75 -6.99
C GLY A 38 -18.03 -14.19 -6.41
N GLN A 39 -17.69 -15.48 -6.46
CA GLN A 39 -16.36 -15.98 -6.08
C GLN A 39 -15.40 -15.82 -7.26
N VAL A 40 -14.12 -15.61 -6.98
CA VAL A 40 -13.10 -15.48 -8.01
C VAL A 40 -12.68 -16.85 -8.53
N GLU A 41 -12.91 -17.10 -9.82
CA GLU A 41 -12.43 -18.28 -10.52
C GLU A 41 -11.08 -18.03 -11.18
N GLU A 42 -10.30 -19.11 -11.28
CA GLU A 42 -8.97 -19.11 -11.90
C GLU A 42 -8.06 -18.00 -11.33
N GLU A 43 -7.98 -17.89 -10.00
CA GLU A 43 -7.23 -16.83 -9.29
C GLU A 43 -5.82 -16.60 -9.87
N TYR A 44 -5.11 -17.66 -10.24
CA TYR A 44 -3.79 -17.55 -10.86
C TYR A 44 -3.81 -16.74 -12.16
N LYS A 45 -4.83 -16.90 -13.02
CA LYS A 45 -4.99 -16.09 -14.25
C LYS A 45 -5.28 -14.63 -13.92
N LEU A 46 -6.11 -14.37 -12.91
CA LEU A 46 -6.38 -13.01 -12.45
C LEU A 46 -5.11 -12.33 -11.95
N ARG A 47 -4.38 -12.98 -11.02
CA ARG A 47 -3.09 -12.47 -10.48
C ARG A 47 -2.11 -12.15 -11.60
N LYS A 48 -2.06 -13.00 -12.62
CA LYS A 48 -1.22 -12.81 -13.82
C LYS A 48 -1.66 -11.63 -14.68
N ALA A 49 -2.96 -11.49 -14.94
CA ALA A 49 -3.52 -10.37 -15.68
C ALA A 49 -3.25 -9.03 -14.97
N ILE A 50 -3.39 -8.99 -13.64
CA ILE A 50 -3.08 -7.81 -12.83
C ILE A 50 -1.58 -7.50 -12.87
N PHE A 51 -0.71 -8.50 -12.69
CA PHE A 51 0.74 -8.32 -12.67
C PHE A 51 1.27 -7.68 -13.96
N PHE A 52 0.84 -8.19 -15.13
CA PHE A 52 1.32 -7.67 -16.42
C PHE A 52 0.51 -6.47 -16.93
N GLY A 53 -0.82 -6.53 -16.82
CA GLY A 53 -1.75 -5.57 -17.41
C GLY A 53 -2.06 -4.36 -16.52
N GLY A 54 -2.03 -4.52 -15.20
CA GLY A 54 -2.55 -3.56 -14.23
C GLY A 54 -4.08 -3.50 -14.22
N ILE A 55 -4.63 -2.62 -13.37
CA ILE A 55 -6.07 -2.50 -13.14
C ILE A 55 -6.59 -1.18 -13.73
N ASP A 56 -7.78 -1.21 -14.32
CA ASP A 56 -8.48 0.03 -14.67
C ASP A 56 -8.93 0.78 -13.40
N VAL A 57 -8.78 2.10 -13.39
CA VAL A 57 -9.10 2.93 -12.22
C VAL A 57 -10.55 2.74 -11.74
N SER A 58 -11.49 2.50 -12.67
CA SER A 58 -12.91 2.37 -12.36
C SER A 58 -13.27 1.16 -11.49
N ILE A 59 -12.40 0.15 -11.39
CA ILE A 59 -12.66 -1.09 -10.63
C ILE A 59 -11.70 -1.31 -9.47
N ARG A 60 -10.80 -0.36 -9.18
CA ARG A 60 -9.84 -0.50 -8.07
C ARG A 60 -10.51 -0.72 -6.73
N GLY A 61 -11.57 0.04 -6.44
CA GLY A 61 -12.35 -0.10 -5.20
C GLY A 61 -12.95 -1.50 -5.01
N GLU A 62 -13.23 -2.22 -6.10
CA GLU A 62 -13.76 -3.59 -6.07
C GLU A 62 -12.66 -4.65 -5.99
N VAL A 63 -11.54 -4.45 -6.70
CA VAL A 63 -10.46 -5.45 -6.81
C VAL A 63 -9.44 -5.36 -5.67
N TRP A 64 -9.11 -4.15 -5.21
CA TRP A 64 -8.10 -3.95 -4.16
C TRP A 64 -8.41 -4.67 -2.84
N PRO A 65 -9.66 -4.74 -2.36
CA PRO A 65 -10.00 -5.54 -1.20
C PRO A 65 -9.54 -7.01 -1.28
N PHE A 66 -9.56 -7.64 -2.47
CA PHE A 66 -9.03 -9.00 -2.67
C PHE A 66 -7.50 -9.02 -2.62
N LEU A 67 -6.85 -8.08 -3.33
CA LEU A 67 -5.39 -7.99 -3.37
C LEU A 67 -4.77 -7.72 -2.00
N LEU A 68 -5.45 -6.90 -1.19
CA LEU A 68 -5.05 -6.54 0.16
C LEU A 68 -5.51 -7.54 1.21
N ARG A 69 -6.06 -8.71 0.79
CA ARG A 69 -6.50 -9.80 1.67
C ARG A 69 -7.59 -9.40 2.66
N TYR A 70 -8.35 -8.34 2.36
CA TYR A 70 -9.57 -8.03 3.08
C TYR A 70 -10.68 -9.01 2.69
N TYR A 71 -10.80 -9.34 1.40
CA TYR A 71 -11.69 -10.39 0.90
C TYR A 71 -10.92 -11.65 0.53
N SER A 72 -11.55 -12.80 0.78
CA SER A 72 -11.09 -14.09 0.23
C SER A 72 -11.59 -14.26 -1.19
N HIS A 73 -10.77 -14.85 -2.07
CA HIS A 73 -11.16 -15.21 -3.43
C HIS A 73 -12.29 -16.25 -3.45
N GLU A 74 -12.38 -17.07 -2.40
CA GLU A 74 -13.42 -18.08 -2.22
C GLU A 74 -14.72 -17.52 -1.63
N SER A 75 -14.73 -16.25 -1.19
CA SER A 75 -15.93 -15.65 -0.61
C SER A 75 -16.98 -15.36 -1.69
N THR A 76 -18.24 -15.59 -1.37
CA THR A 76 -19.38 -15.16 -2.18
C THR A 76 -19.70 -13.68 -1.97
N SER A 77 -20.51 -13.10 -2.84
CA SER A 77 -20.99 -11.71 -2.66
C SER A 77 -21.76 -11.52 -1.36
N GLU A 78 -22.60 -12.48 -0.96
CA GLU A 78 -23.38 -12.43 0.28
C GLU A 78 -22.47 -12.49 1.52
N GLU A 79 -21.48 -13.40 1.51
CA GLU A 79 -20.50 -13.49 2.60
C GLU A 79 -19.68 -12.21 2.74
N ARG A 80 -19.30 -11.56 1.63
CA ARG A 80 -18.60 -10.27 1.67
C ARG A 80 -19.48 -9.17 2.24
N GLU A 81 -20.76 -9.12 1.90
CA GLU A 81 -21.68 -8.14 2.48
C GLU A 81 -21.85 -8.33 3.99
N ALA A 82 -22.00 -9.58 4.44
CA ALA A 82 -22.05 -9.92 5.86
C ALA A 82 -20.74 -9.56 6.58
N LEU A 83 -19.59 -9.86 5.95
CA LEU A 83 -18.27 -9.50 6.46
C LEU A 83 -18.13 -7.98 6.61
N ARG A 84 -18.53 -7.19 5.60
CA ARG A 84 -18.50 -5.71 5.67
C ARG A 84 -19.36 -5.20 6.83
N ALA A 85 -20.56 -5.75 7.01
CA ALA A 85 -21.43 -5.37 8.13
C ALA A 85 -20.79 -5.68 9.49
N GLN A 86 -20.17 -6.85 9.64
CA GLN A 86 -19.41 -7.20 10.85
C GLN A 86 -18.22 -6.25 11.05
N LYS A 87 -17.44 -6.02 10.01
CA LYS A 87 -16.19 -5.24 10.05
C LYS A 87 -16.43 -3.76 10.31
N ARG A 88 -17.57 -3.21 9.88
CA ARG A 88 -18.05 -1.88 10.28
C ARG A 88 -18.35 -1.77 11.78
N ARG A 89 -18.90 -2.82 12.39
CA ARG A 89 -19.10 -2.86 13.85
C ARG A 89 -17.77 -2.90 14.59
N GLU A 90 -16.86 -3.77 14.18
CA GLU A 90 -15.51 -3.85 14.76
C GLU A 90 -14.76 -2.50 14.64
N TYR A 91 -14.82 -1.84 13.47
CA TYR A 91 -14.23 -0.52 13.27
C TYR A 91 -14.84 0.53 14.23
N SER A 92 -16.17 0.50 14.39
CA SER A 92 -16.87 1.38 15.31
C SER A 92 -16.46 1.14 16.76
N GLU A 93 -16.28 -0.12 17.18
CA GLU A 93 -15.79 -0.48 18.52
C GLU A 93 -14.38 0.04 18.78
N ILE A 94 -13.48 -0.07 17.80
CA ILE A 94 -12.11 0.51 17.88
C ILE A 94 -12.20 2.03 18.05
N GLN A 95 -13.07 2.69 17.28
CA GLN A 95 -13.29 4.11 17.40
C GLN A 95 -13.84 4.49 18.78
N GLN A 96 -14.82 3.75 19.30
CA GLN A 96 -15.35 4.01 20.64
C GLN A 96 -14.28 3.83 21.71
N LYS A 97 -13.47 2.77 21.62
CA LYS A 97 -12.33 2.54 22.53
C LYS A 97 -11.35 3.72 22.51
N ARG A 98 -11.03 4.27 21.34
CA ARG A 98 -10.18 5.45 21.19
C ARG A 98 -10.79 6.69 21.86
N LEU A 99 -12.08 6.92 21.64
CA LEU A 99 -12.79 8.08 22.18
C LEU A 99 -13.05 7.97 23.68
N SER A 100 -13.12 6.75 24.22
CA SER A 100 -13.33 6.47 25.64
C SER A 100 -12.04 6.39 26.46
N MET A 101 -10.87 6.70 25.87
CA MET A 101 -9.60 6.74 26.59
C MET A 101 -9.68 7.73 27.77
N THR A 102 -9.06 7.36 28.89
CA THR A 102 -8.91 8.24 30.05
C THR A 102 -8.09 9.49 29.70
N PRO A 103 -8.18 10.58 30.47
CA PRO A 103 -7.37 11.78 30.21
C PRO A 103 -5.86 11.50 30.16
N GLU A 104 -5.37 10.55 30.95
CA GLU A 104 -3.97 10.10 30.97
C GLU A 104 -3.60 9.42 29.66
N GLU A 105 -4.38 8.42 29.24
CA GLU A 105 -4.18 7.69 27.97
C GLU A 105 -4.29 8.62 26.76
N GLN A 106 -5.25 9.56 26.77
CA GLN A 106 -5.40 10.55 25.72
C GLN A 106 -4.15 11.43 25.58
N ARG A 107 -3.54 11.85 26.70
CA ARG A 107 -2.29 12.64 26.67
C ARG A 107 -1.13 11.84 26.09
N GLU A 108 -1.01 10.57 26.45
CA GLU A 108 0.04 9.70 25.89
C GLU A 108 -0.19 9.41 24.42
N PHE A 109 -1.41 9.04 24.03
CA PHE A 109 -1.80 8.80 22.65
C PHE A 109 -1.60 10.05 21.79
N TRP A 110 -1.93 11.23 22.32
CA TRP A 110 -1.72 12.48 21.60
C TRP A 110 -0.23 12.72 21.32
N ARG A 111 0.63 12.54 22.33
CA ARG A 111 2.08 12.77 22.20
C ARG A 111 2.74 11.82 21.22
N HIS A 112 2.39 10.54 21.26
CA HIS A 112 3.08 9.51 20.49
C HIS A 112 2.46 9.26 19.10
N VAL A 113 1.16 9.54 18.93
CA VAL A 113 0.42 9.18 17.71
C VAL A 113 -0.28 10.41 17.12
N GLN A 114 -1.25 10.98 17.84
CA GLN A 114 -2.21 11.91 17.24
C GLN A 114 -1.53 13.16 16.68
N PHE A 115 -0.55 13.72 17.38
CA PHE A 115 0.16 14.91 16.93
C PHE A 115 0.87 14.72 15.59
N THR A 116 1.46 13.55 15.36
CA THR A 116 2.15 13.24 14.09
C THR A 116 1.13 12.99 12.98
N VAL A 117 0.04 12.25 13.27
CA VAL A 117 -1.04 12.02 12.31
C VAL A 117 -1.66 13.34 11.86
N ASP A 118 -2.01 14.23 12.80
CA ASP A 118 -2.63 15.52 12.52
C ASP A 118 -1.76 16.38 11.58
N LYS A 119 -0.43 16.32 11.73
CA LYS A 119 0.51 17.01 10.83
C LYS A 119 0.59 16.38 9.46
N ASP A 120 0.57 15.05 9.38
CA ASP A 120 0.79 14.31 8.16
C ASP A 120 -0.43 14.35 7.22
N VAL A 121 -1.64 14.20 7.75
CA VAL A 121 -2.86 14.18 6.92
C VAL A 121 -3.12 15.51 6.22
N VAL A 122 -2.76 16.64 6.85
CA VAL A 122 -2.95 17.99 6.27
C VAL A 122 -2.07 18.23 5.05
N ARG A 123 -0.91 17.57 4.97
CA ARG A 123 0.04 17.69 3.86
C ARG A 123 -0.07 16.58 2.82
N THR A 124 -0.80 15.49 3.08
CA THR A 124 -0.90 14.34 2.18
C THR A 124 -1.78 14.63 0.96
N ASP A 125 -1.21 14.38 -0.22
CA ASP A 125 -1.84 14.33 -1.55
C ASP A 125 -2.86 15.45 -1.85
N ARG A 126 -2.56 16.67 -1.42
CA ARG A 126 -3.42 17.87 -1.59
C ARG A 126 -3.59 18.32 -3.05
N SER A 127 -2.80 17.79 -3.97
CA SER A 127 -2.99 17.95 -5.41
C SER A 127 -4.08 17.03 -5.98
N ASN A 128 -4.41 15.93 -5.28
CA ASN A 128 -5.49 15.03 -5.65
C ASN A 128 -6.84 15.70 -5.38
N GLN A 129 -7.77 15.62 -6.33
CA GLN A 129 -9.12 16.20 -6.21
C GLN A 129 -9.86 15.67 -4.99
N PHE A 130 -9.65 14.41 -4.62
CA PHE A 130 -10.32 13.76 -3.50
C PHE A 130 -9.94 14.39 -2.13
N PHE A 131 -8.71 14.91 -2.00
CA PHE A 131 -8.19 15.51 -0.77
C PHE A 131 -7.99 17.03 -0.85
N ARG A 132 -8.33 17.69 -1.96
CA ARG A 132 -8.14 19.14 -2.12
C ARG A 132 -9.20 19.94 -1.35
N GLY A 133 -8.85 21.15 -0.90
CA GLY A 133 -9.77 22.07 -0.24
C GLY A 133 -9.63 22.11 1.28
N GLU A 134 -9.91 23.27 1.88
CA GLU A 134 -9.95 23.44 3.34
C GLU A 134 -11.10 22.63 3.94
N ASP A 135 -10.93 22.13 5.17
CA ASP A 135 -11.93 21.35 5.92
C ASP A 135 -12.52 20.15 5.14
N ASN A 136 -11.70 19.50 4.32
CA ASN A 136 -12.14 18.37 3.49
C ASN A 136 -12.49 17.14 4.36
N PRO A 137 -13.71 16.58 4.28
CA PRO A 137 -14.15 15.46 5.12
C PRO A 137 -13.36 14.16 4.86
N ASN A 138 -12.76 13.99 3.69
CA ASN A 138 -11.92 12.84 3.36
C ASN A 138 -10.58 12.90 4.10
N VAL A 139 -10.07 14.11 4.40
CA VAL A 139 -8.88 14.28 5.25
C VAL A 139 -9.19 13.85 6.67
N GLU A 140 -10.37 14.20 7.19
CA GLU A 140 -10.78 13.74 8.52
C GLU A 140 -11.05 12.22 8.54
N SER A 141 -11.57 11.65 7.45
CA SER A 141 -11.75 10.20 7.32
C SER A 141 -10.39 9.49 7.34
N MET A 142 -9.41 9.97 6.58
CA MET A 142 -8.03 9.49 6.62
C MET A 142 -7.44 9.56 8.03
N ARG A 143 -7.64 10.69 8.71
CA ARG A 143 -7.21 10.90 10.09
C ARG A 143 -7.80 9.85 11.03
N ARG A 144 -9.12 9.62 10.98
CA ARG A 144 -9.79 8.61 11.82
C ARG A 144 -9.23 7.21 11.57
N ILE A 145 -9.03 6.83 10.31
CA ILE A 145 -8.46 5.52 9.94
C ILE A 145 -7.08 5.32 10.58
N LEU A 146 -6.18 6.29 10.45
CA LEU A 146 -4.82 6.20 11.00
C LEU A 146 -4.79 6.16 12.53
N LEU A 147 -5.63 6.97 13.19
CA LEU A 147 -5.74 6.96 14.65
C LEU A 147 -6.33 5.64 15.16
N ASN A 148 -7.37 5.13 14.49
CA ASN A 148 -7.98 3.85 14.84
C ASN A 148 -7.00 2.70 14.57
N TYR A 149 -6.14 2.80 13.54
CA TYR A 149 -5.11 1.79 13.28
C TYR A 149 -4.09 1.72 14.41
N ALA A 150 -3.64 2.87 14.91
CA ALA A 150 -2.72 2.91 16.05
C ALA A 150 -3.33 2.34 17.34
N VAL A 151 -4.65 2.42 17.52
CA VAL A 151 -5.37 1.76 18.63
C VAL A 151 -5.52 0.25 18.39
N TYR A 152 -5.77 -0.16 17.15
CA TYR A 152 -5.90 -1.55 16.75
C TYR A 152 -4.58 -2.32 16.85
N ASN A 153 -3.48 -1.69 16.45
CA ASN A 153 -2.14 -2.27 16.48
C ASN A 153 -1.16 -1.33 17.19
N PRO A 154 -1.18 -1.26 18.54
CA PRO A 154 -0.32 -0.34 19.31
C PRO A 154 1.17 -0.67 19.20
N THR A 155 1.50 -1.90 18.81
CA THR A 155 2.88 -2.36 18.62
C THR A 155 3.53 -1.75 17.38
N ILE A 156 2.76 -1.46 16.33
CA ILE A 156 3.21 -0.67 15.17
C ILE A 156 2.88 0.82 15.39
N GLY A 157 1.69 1.11 15.91
CA GLY A 157 1.20 2.46 16.14
C GLY A 157 1.01 3.22 14.82
N TYR A 158 1.52 4.45 14.79
CA TYR A 158 1.62 5.26 13.59
C TYR A 158 3.08 5.63 13.34
N SER A 159 3.48 5.67 12.07
CA SER A 159 4.74 6.27 11.69
C SER A 159 4.61 7.07 10.42
N GLN A 160 5.50 8.05 10.31
CA GLN A 160 5.51 9.00 9.21
C GLN A 160 5.57 8.27 7.87
N GLY A 161 4.63 8.61 6.98
CA GLY A 161 4.50 7.96 5.67
C GLY A 161 3.28 7.05 5.54
N MET A 162 2.72 6.56 6.65
CA MET A 162 1.49 5.76 6.61
C MET A 162 0.30 6.52 6.03
N SER A 163 0.25 7.85 6.19
CA SER A 163 -0.76 8.68 5.50
C SER A 163 -0.68 8.59 3.98
N ASP A 164 0.54 8.54 3.42
CA ASP A 164 0.78 8.42 1.98
C ASP A 164 0.42 7.01 1.45
N LEU A 165 0.42 6.00 2.32
CA LEU A 165 0.00 4.63 2.01
C LEU A 165 -1.52 4.46 2.01
N VAL A 166 -2.21 5.03 3.01
CA VAL A 166 -3.67 4.88 3.12
C VAL A 166 -4.44 5.82 2.18
N ALA A 167 -3.87 6.98 1.83
CA ALA A 167 -4.53 7.96 0.96
C ALA A 167 -5.05 7.40 -0.37
N PRO A 168 -4.26 6.66 -1.17
CA PRO A 168 -4.78 6.06 -2.40
C PRO A 168 -5.82 4.98 -2.13
N ILE A 169 -5.72 4.21 -1.05
CA ILE A 169 -6.74 3.20 -0.69
C ILE A 169 -8.07 3.90 -0.41
N LEU A 170 -8.06 4.97 0.39
CA LEU A 170 -9.27 5.74 0.70
C LEU A 170 -9.89 6.37 -0.55
N ALA A 171 -9.06 6.87 -1.47
CA ALA A 171 -9.54 7.50 -2.70
C ALA A 171 -10.19 6.52 -3.69
N GLU A 172 -9.84 5.23 -3.63
CA GLU A 172 -10.35 4.20 -4.53
C GLU A 172 -11.47 3.36 -3.89
N VAL A 173 -11.37 3.06 -2.58
CA VAL A 173 -12.35 2.25 -1.82
C VAL A 173 -13.51 3.09 -1.30
N LEU A 174 -13.27 4.38 -1.00
CA LEU A 174 -14.25 5.40 -0.56
C LEU A 174 -14.92 5.17 0.80
N ASP A 175 -15.19 3.93 1.19
CA ASP A 175 -15.73 3.58 2.51
C ASP A 175 -14.62 3.57 3.58
N GLU A 176 -14.86 4.27 4.70
CA GLU A 176 -13.87 4.44 5.76
C GLU A 176 -13.49 3.13 6.45
N SER A 177 -14.47 2.27 6.73
CA SER A 177 -14.25 0.99 7.42
C SER A 177 -13.54 0.01 6.49
N ASP A 178 -14.00 -0.11 5.25
CA ASP A 178 -13.38 -1.03 4.29
C ASP A 178 -11.96 -0.58 3.94
N THR A 179 -11.74 0.74 3.83
CA THR A 179 -10.39 1.32 3.70
C THR A 179 -9.51 0.94 4.89
N PHE A 180 -10.03 1.06 6.11
CA PHE A 180 -9.30 0.65 7.32
C PHE A 180 -8.87 -0.81 7.24
N TRP A 181 -9.76 -1.73 6.86
CA TRP A 181 -9.42 -3.15 6.79
C TRP A 181 -8.51 -3.50 5.61
N CYS A 182 -8.65 -2.83 4.47
CA CYS A 182 -7.69 -2.89 3.37
C CYS A 182 -6.31 -2.39 3.83
N PHE A 183 -6.25 -1.31 4.61
CA PHE A 183 -5.02 -0.79 5.17
C PHE A 183 -4.39 -1.74 6.20
N VAL A 184 -5.18 -2.38 7.05
CA VAL A 184 -4.70 -3.46 7.93
C VAL A 184 -4.07 -4.58 7.10
N GLY A 185 -4.75 -5.01 6.05
CA GLY A 185 -4.26 -6.02 5.12
C GLY A 185 -2.95 -5.62 4.42
N LEU A 186 -2.84 -4.36 3.98
CA LEU A 186 -1.61 -3.78 3.43
C LEU A 186 -0.45 -3.91 4.43
N MET A 187 -0.67 -3.45 5.66
CA MET A 187 0.37 -3.40 6.71
C MET A 187 0.80 -4.80 7.19
N GLN A 188 -0.04 -5.83 7.02
CA GLN A 188 0.25 -7.21 7.44
C GLN A 188 0.89 -8.05 6.32
N ASN A 189 0.46 -7.86 5.08
CA ASN A 189 0.75 -8.81 3.99
C ASN A 189 1.75 -8.29 2.95
N THR A 190 2.10 -7.00 2.98
CA THR A 190 2.95 -6.43 1.94
C THR A 190 4.41 -6.52 2.34
N ILE A 191 5.18 -7.27 1.55
CA ILE A 191 6.65 -7.39 1.64
C ILE A 191 7.34 -6.01 1.60
N PHE A 192 6.69 -5.03 0.97
CA PHE A 192 7.20 -3.68 0.74
C PHE A 192 6.94 -2.71 1.89
N VAL A 193 5.92 -2.95 2.73
CA VAL A 193 5.70 -2.12 3.90
C VAL A 193 6.64 -2.63 4.98
N SER A 194 7.88 -2.13 4.93
CA SER A 194 8.78 -2.29 6.06
C SER A 194 8.05 -1.70 7.25
N SER A 195 7.93 -2.46 8.35
CA SER A 195 7.48 -1.82 9.57
C SER A 195 8.44 -0.64 9.79
N PRO A 196 7.92 0.54 10.13
CA PRO A 196 8.70 1.78 10.22
C PRO A 196 9.71 1.76 11.38
N ARG A 197 9.97 0.59 11.96
CA ARG A 197 11.06 0.35 12.89
C ARG A 197 12.37 0.34 12.14
N ASP A 198 13.35 1.01 12.71
CA ASP A 198 14.68 1.15 12.13
C ASP A 198 15.30 -0.21 11.73
N GLU A 199 15.08 -1.27 12.54
CA GLU A 199 15.61 -2.62 12.27
C GLU A 199 15.11 -3.24 10.95
N ASP A 200 13.83 -3.05 10.59
CA ASP A 200 13.29 -3.66 9.37
C ASP A 200 13.79 -2.90 8.14
N MET A 201 13.88 -1.58 8.24
CA MET A 201 14.44 -0.78 7.17
C MET A 201 15.93 -1.07 6.95
N GLU A 202 16.70 -1.22 8.03
CA GLU A 202 18.11 -1.60 7.94
C GLU A 202 18.31 -2.95 7.23
N LYS A 203 17.44 -3.93 7.49
CA LYS A 203 17.45 -5.22 6.78
C LYS A 203 17.17 -5.06 5.29
N GLN A 204 16.19 -4.25 4.90
CA GLN A 204 15.89 -4.01 3.49
C GLN A 204 17.03 -3.29 2.77
N LEU A 205 17.62 -2.28 3.40
CA LEU A 205 18.79 -1.58 2.87
C LEU A 205 19.99 -2.52 2.79
N LEU A 206 20.14 -3.46 3.72
CA LEU A 206 21.15 -4.52 3.63
C LEU A 206 20.93 -5.44 2.43
N TYR A 207 19.71 -5.91 2.20
CA TYR A 207 19.42 -6.73 1.01
C TYR A 207 19.69 -5.95 -0.27
N LEU A 208 19.33 -4.66 -0.33
CA LEU A 208 19.63 -3.83 -1.48
C LEU A 208 21.14 -3.67 -1.71
N ARG A 209 21.94 -3.47 -0.65
CA ARG A 209 23.41 -3.46 -0.72
C ARG A 209 23.95 -4.75 -1.33
N GLU A 210 23.49 -5.90 -0.85
CA GLU A 210 23.94 -7.20 -1.36
C GLU A 210 23.52 -7.43 -2.81
N LEU A 211 22.31 -7.04 -3.19
CA LEU A 211 21.87 -7.08 -4.59
C LEU A 211 22.76 -6.20 -5.48
N LEU A 212 23.11 -4.99 -5.04
CA LEU A 212 24.04 -4.12 -5.77
C LEU A 212 25.44 -4.72 -5.86
N ARG A 213 25.93 -5.37 -4.80
CA ARG A 213 27.22 -6.07 -4.80
C ARG A 213 27.27 -7.17 -5.85
N LEU A 214 26.17 -7.91 -6.02
CA LEU A 214 26.05 -9.02 -6.97
C LEU A 214 25.81 -8.55 -8.42
N THR A 215 25.00 -7.51 -8.61
CA THR A 215 24.53 -7.09 -9.95
C THR A 215 25.32 -5.91 -10.53
N HIS A 216 25.84 -5.03 -9.69
CA HIS A 216 26.48 -3.76 -10.08
C HIS A 216 27.74 -3.49 -9.25
N LEU A 217 28.71 -4.42 -9.30
CA LEU A 217 29.92 -4.41 -8.46
C LEU A 217 30.68 -3.08 -8.47
N ARG A 218 30.81 -2.42 -9.63
CA ARG A 218 31.51 -1.12 -9.73
C ARG A 218 30.80 -0.02 -8.93
N PHE A 219 29.46 0.02 -8.97
CA PHE A 219 28.68 0.99 -8.20
C PHE A 219 28.73 0.67 -6.71
N TYR A 220 28.65 -0.60 -6.33
CA TYR A 220 28.84 -1.01 -4.95
C TYR A 220 30.23 -0.61 -4.40
N GLN A 221 31.31 -0.83 -5.15
CA GLN A 221 32.66 -0.39 -4.77
C GLN A 221 32.76 1.13 -4.60
N HIS A 222 32.04 1.89 -5.43
CA HIS A 222 31.94 3.33 -5.26
C HIS A 222 31.24 3.70 -3.94
N LEU A 223 30.12 3.05 -3.60
CA LEU A 223 29.45 3.25 -2.30
C LEU A 223 30.37 2.92 -1.12
N VAL A 224 31.15 1.83 -1.21
CA VAL A 224 32.19 1.49 -0.22
C VAL A 224 33.24 2.59 -0.10
N SER A 225 33.68 3.18 -1.22
CA SER A 225 34.68 4.27 -1.20
C SER A 225 34.17 5.56 -0.56
N LEU A 226 32.85 5.74 -0.47
CA LEU A 226 32.20 6.85 0.23
C LEU A 226 32.05 6.59 1.75
N GLY A 227 32.50 5.44 2.25
CA GLY A 227 32.44 5.09 3.66
C GLY A 227 31.04 4.72 4.14
N GLU A 228 30.77 4.93 5.43
CA GLU A 228 29.51 4.56 6.07
C GLU A 228 28.31 5.29 5.44
N ASP A 229 28.43 6.57 5.09
CA ASP A 229 27.35 7.34 4.47
C ASP A 229 26.89 6.74 3.14
N GLY A 230 27.83 6.24 2.33
CA GLY A 230 27.53 5.56 1.07
C GLY A 230 26.83 4.21 1.29
N LEU A 231 27.30 3.44 2.28
CA LEU A 231 26.75 2.12 2.58
C LEU A 231 25.42 2.20 3.33
N GLN A 232 25.15 3.24 4.11
CA GLN A 232 23.84 3.40 4.77
C GLN A 232 22.70 3.53 3.76
N MET A 233 22.98 4.02 2.53
CA MET A 233 21.99 4.14 1.46
C MET A 233 20.72 4.91 1.87
N LEU A 234 20.84 5.91 2.75
CA LEU A 234 19.70 6.70 3.25
C LEU A 234 18.93 7.41 2.13
N PHE A 235 19.57 7.64 0.98
CA PHE A 235 18.90 8.16 -0.22
C PHE A 235 17.83 7.21 -0.78
N CYS A 236 17.87 5.91 -0.46
CA CYS A 236 16.85 4.92 -0.79
C CYS A 236 15.77 4.78 0.28
N HIS A 237 15.93 5.39 1.46
CA HIS A 237 15.03 5.18 2.59
C HIS A 237 13.57 5.51 2.24
N ARG A 238 13.33 6.68 1.65
CA ARG A 238 12.00 7.11 1.23
C ARG A 238 11.40 6.21 0.14
N TRP A 239 12.24 5.64 -0.71
CA TRP A 239 11.81 4.75 -1.79
C TRP A 239 11.17 3.49 -1.22
N ILE A 240 11.83 2.87 -0.25
CA ILE A 240 11.34 1.63 0.36
C ILE A 240 10.17 1.95 1.31
N LEU A 241 10.33 2.95 2.19
CA LEU A 241 9.30 3.33 3.18
C LEU A 241 7.95 3.65 2.54
N LEU A 242 7.94 4.37 1.42
CA LEU A 242 6.71 4.81 0.75
C LEU A 242 6.40 3.98 -0.50
N CYS A 243 7.03 2.82 -0.66
CA CYS A 243 6.85 1.94 -1.82
C CYS A 243 6.93 2.73 -3.15
N PHE A 244 7.91 3.64 -3.26
CA PHE A 244 8.16 4.52 -4.40
C PHE A 244 7.06 5.56 -4.74
N LYS A 245 6.00 5.72 -3.92
CA LYS A 245 4.89 6.67 -4.17
C LYS A 245 5.33 8.12 -4.41
N ARG A 246 6.44 8.54 -3.80
CA ARG A 246 6.99 9.91 -3.97
C ARG A 246 7.98 10.06 -5.12
N GLU A 247 8.34 8.95 -5.77
CA GLU A 247 9.37 8.94 -6.84
C GLU A 247 8.76 8.82 -8.23
N PHE A 248 7.51 8.34 -8.33
CA PHE A 248 6.77 8.18 -9.58
C PHE A 248 5.46 8.98 -9.54
N PRO A 249 4.88 9.34 -10.70
CA PRO A 249 3.52 9.84 -10.72
C PRO A 249 2.56 8.75 -10.20
N ASP A 250 1.44 9.20 -9.64
CA ASP A 250 0.51 8.33 -8.91
C ASP A 250 0.05 7.12 -9.72
N ALA A 251 -0.29 7.30 -11.00
CA ALA A 251 -0.77 6.21 -11.83
C ALA A 251 0.27 5.08 -11.99
N GLU A 252 1.55 5.42 -12.14
CA GLU A 252 2.64 4.46 -12.23
C GLU A 252 2.95 3.80 -10.88
N ALA A 253 2.98 4.58 -9.80
CA ALA A 253 3.21 4.03 -8.45
C ALA A 253 2.14 3.00 -8.09
N LEU A 254 0.87 3.31 -8.33
CA LEU A 254 -0.24 2.40 -8.03
C LEU A 254 -0.21 1.15 -8.91
N ARG A 255 0.20 1.24 -10.18
CA ARG A 255 0.40 0.06 -11.02
C ARG A 255 1.50 -0.86 -10.47
N MET A 256 2.59 -0.29 -9.95
CA MET A 256 3.63 -1.09 -9.29
C MET A 256 3.08 -1.80 -8.04
N TRP A 257 2.27 -1.11 -7.25
CA TRP A 257 1.63 -1.68 -6.06
C TRP A 257 0.71 -2.84 -6.41
N GLU A 258 -0.18 -2.65 -7.39
CA GLU A 258 -1.09 -3.69 -7.90
C GLU A 258 -0.33 -4.95 -8.33
N ALA A 259 0.79 -4.78 -9.06
CA ALA A 259 1.62 -5.90 -9.48
C ALA A 259 2.28 -6.61 -8.28
N CYS A 260 2.73 -5.86 -7.28
CA CYS A 260 3.28 -6.44 -6.05
C CYS A 260 2.22 -7.21 -5.24
N TRP A 261 1.02 -6.63 -5.07
CA TRP A 261 -0.09 -7.24 -4.33
C TRP A 261 -0.73 -8.41 -5.06
N ALA A 262 -0.55 -8.53 -6.39
CA ALA A 262 -0.99 -9.70 -7.12
C ALA A 262 -0.24 -10.98 -6.73
N HIS A 263 0.94 -10.87 -6.08
CA HIS A 263 1.76 -12.01 -5.63
C HIS A 263 2.01 -13.09 -6.70
N TYR A 264 1.99 -12.74 -8.00
CA TYR A 264 2.09 -13.68 -9.12
C TYR A 264 3.33 -14.59 -9.07
N GLN A 265 4.48 -14.03 -8.67
CA GLN A 265 5.76 -14.76 -8.64
C GLN A 265 6.03 -15.49 -7.33
N GLN A 266 5.16 -15.38 -6.33
CA GLN A 266 5.32 -16.13 -5.09
C GLN A 266 4.65 -17.49 -5.25
N LYS A 267 5.47 -18.56 -5.29
CA LYS A 267 4.95 -19.90 -5.07
C LYS A 267 4.29 -19.91 -3.70
N GLU A 268 3.00 -20.22 -3.66
CA GLU A 268 2.30 -20.51 -2.41
C GLU A 268 3.12 -21.58 -1.66
N LYS A 269 3.50 -21.24 -0.43
CA LYS A 269 4.21 -22.16 0.46
C LYS A 269 3.22 -23.10 1.12
#